data_AF-A0A7S4UZ67-F1
#
_entry.id   AF-A0A7S4UZ67-F1
#
_cell.length_a   1.000
_cell.length_b   1.000
_cell.length_c   1.000
_cell.angle_alpha   90.00
_cell.angle_beta   90.00
_cell.angle_gamma   90.00
#
_symmetry.space_group_name_H-M   'P 1'
#
loop_
_entity.id
_entity.type
_entity.pdbx_description
1 polymer ?
#
loop_
_entity_poly.entity_id
_entity_poly.type
_entity_poly.pdbx_seq_one_letter_code
_entity_poly.pdbx_strand_id
1 'polypeptide(L)'
;AAGAMAPALGQKPLAPTTVLFIRHAETDWNLTKRFQGLTDVPLNNAGGAQAEQLAQALKPMRLASVWTSPLQRARHTGVAIAAAAGVPLHLEERLCERELGVMQGLTAAEVRAKHPKVWQSWKDQTEFPPEAGVEPDAAVIARVESAIFELAEAYPGRTVAVVGHGAALRCVLHRPVGTASITVFSIGPGYSWRLVRADDASHLRGLRGVGIFKDADADQWGEDRSATTVLLCRHGETDWNLARKFQGMTDIPLNADGRAQAQVIAETLSAQSLHAIWSSPLMRAHSTGLAVKAATGVELQVDWRLRERNLGVMQGLNPTELQERFPRVIEAWKAQTPLPVEAEAEPDSEVVSRVESALFDLASAHPGKKVALILHGATIRCFLKRAVGNARITTPKNVSITTLVVGPGRSWRIVQVADSSHMPKMTDEEKRVEEQRLSKEVAAGVPSSDASLGAGLTAKL
;
A
#
# COMPACT_ATOMS: atom_id res chain seq x y z
N ALA A 1 3.74 -46.86 0.45
CA ALA A 1 3.98 -46.04 1.65
C ALA A 1 4.53 -44.69 1.22
N ALA A 2 3.69 -43.65 1.24
CA ALA A 2 4.03 -42.22 1.22
C ALA A 2 2.71 -41.44 1.20
N GLY A 3 2.05 -41.35 2.35
CA GLY A 3 0.93 -40.44 2.54
C GLY A 3 1.49 -39.04 2.75
N ALA A 4 1.24 -38.13 1.81
CA ALA A 4 1.50 -36.71 2.00
C ALA A 4 0.55 -36.19 3.09
N MET A 5 1.08 -35.91 4.28
CA MET A 5 0.32 -35.28 5.35
C MET A 5 0.02 -33.82 4.98
N ALA A 6 -1.27 -33.49 4.90
CA ALA A 6 -1.74 -32.12 4.92
C ALA A 6 -1.29 -31.42 6.22
N PRO A 7 -0.88 -30.15 6.19
CA PRO A 7 -0.51 -29.43 7.41
C PRO A 7 -1.74 -29.30 8.33
N ALA A 8 -1.55 -29.69 9.59
CA ALA A 8 -2.60 -29.73 10.61
C ALA A 8 -3.21 -28.34 10.86
N LEU A 9 -4.55 -28.27 10.73
CA LEU A 9 -5.38 -27.16 11.18
C LEU A 9 -5.29 -27.07 12.72
N GLY A 10 -4.44 -26.17 13.24
CA GLY A 10 -4.31 -25.99 14.70
C GLY A 10 -3.32 -24.94 15.19
N GLN A 11 -2.60 -24.22 14.33
CA GLN A 11 -1.73 -23.13 14.80
C GLN A 11 -2.59 -21.91 15.16
N LYS A 12 -2.48 -21.43 16.41
CA LYS A 12 -2.99 -20.10 16.81
C LYS A 12 -2.48 -19.05 15.82
N PRO A 13 -3.29 -18.04 15.43
CA PRO A 13 -2.79 -16.93 14.63
C PRO A 13 -1.58 -16.31 15.35
N LEU A 14 -0.46 -16.14 14.63
CA LEU A 14 0.71 -15.46 15.18
C LEU A 14 0.30 -14.06 15.64
N ALA A 15 0.62 -13.71 16.89
CA ALA A 15 0.35 -12.37 17.40
C ALA A 15 1.15 -11.35 16.58
N PRO A 16 0.57 -10.18 16.25
CA PRO A 16 1.25 -9.19 15.42
C PRO A 16 2.53 -8.67 16.09
N THR A 17 3.57 -8.42 15.29
CA THR A 17 4.82 -7.81 15.75
C THR A 17 4.72 -6.29 15.68
N THR A 18 5.10 -5.60 16.74
CA THR A 18 5.17 -4.14 16.75
C THR A 18 6.55 -3.72 16.25
N VAL A 19 6.62 -3.03 15.12
CA VAL A 19 7.87 -2.57 14.49
C VAL A 19 7.97 -1.05 14.59
N LEU A 20 9.05 -0.58 15.21
CA LEU A 20 9.39 0.83 15.34
C LEU A 20 10.40 1.19 14.25
N PHE A 21 9.95 1.82 13.18
CA PHE A 21 10.80 2.39 12.15
C PHE A 21 11.39 3.71 12.63
N ILE A 22 12.71 3.77 12.69
CA ILE A 22 13.48 4.87 13.25
C ILE A 22 14.39 5.40 12.14
N ARG A 23 14.30 6.69 11.84
CA ARG A 23 15.34 7.33 11.03
C ARG A 23 16.55 7.62 11.92
N HIS A 24 17.76 7.41 11.38
CA HIS A 24 18.99 7.78 12.08
C HIS A 24 18.97 9.25 12.60
N ALA A 25 19.77 9.49 13.64
CA ALA A 25 19.98 10.81 14.22
C ALA A 25 20.80 11.75 13.29
N GLU A 26 20.91 13.02 13.67
CA GLU A 26 21.44 14.08 12.78
C GLU A 26 22.91 13.89 12.35
N THR A 27 23.19 14.21 11.09
CA THR A 27 24.53 14.39 10.53
C THR A 27 24.70 15.81 10.00
N ASP A 28 25.94 16.24 9.74
CA ASP A 28 26.20 17.56 9.13
C ASP A 28 25.57 17.70 7.73
N TRP A 29 25.34 16.59 7.04
CA TRP A 29 24.67 16.57 5.76
C TRP A 29 23.15 16.74 5.89
N ASN A 30 22.56 16.38 7.04
CA ASN A 30 21.18 16.77 7.33
C ASN A 30 21.06 18.29 7.49
N LEU A 31 21.96 18.92 8.27
CA LEU A 31 21.98 20.37 8.49
C LEU A 31 22.16 21.15 7.18
N THR A 32 23.10 20.71 6.35
CA THR A 32 23.39 21.33 5.06
C THR A 32 22.45 20.88 3.93
N LYS A 33 21.44 20.04 4.24
CA LYS A 33 20.43 19.53 3.29
C LYS A 33 21.05 18.86 2.05
N ARG A 34 22.11 18.09 2.25
CA ARG A 34 22.75 17.26 1.21
C ARG A 34 22.10 15.89 1.14
N PHE A 35 21.97 15.34 -0.07
CA PHE A 35 21.54 13.96 -0.27
C PHE A 35 22.66 13.01 0.18
N GLN A 36 22.38 12.13 1.13
CA GLN A 36 23.40 11.23 1.71
C GLN A 36 23.55 9.93 0.91
N GLY A 37 22.44 9.26 0.61
CA GLY A 37 22.47 7.96 -0.07
C GLY A 37 23.36 6.95 0.67
N LEU A 38 24.15 6.17 -0.07
CA LEU A 38 25.11 5.22 0.49
C LEU A 38 26.39 5.86 1.04
N THR A 39 26.58 7.18 0.90
CA THR A 39 27.75 7.84 1.49
C THR A 39 27.69 7.72 3.01
N ASP A 40 28.73 7.16 3.61
CA ASP A 40 28.75 6.81 5.02
C ASP A 40 29.18 7.98 5.91
N VAL A 41 28.27 8.96 6.03
CA VAL A 41 28.46 10.15 6.86
C VAL A 41 28.17 9.81 8.33
N PRO A 42 29.05 10.15 9.29
CA PRO A 42 28.82 9.90 10.70
C PRO A 42 27.78 10.87 11.30
N LEU A 43 27.27 10.54 12.49
CA LEU A 43 26.50 11.47 13.31
C LEU A 43 27.35 12.68 13.71
N ASN A 44 26.73 13.85 13.81
CA ASN A 44 27.36 15.01 14.44
C ASN A 44 27.11 14.98 15.97
N ASN A 45 27.63 15.97 16.70
CA ASN A 45 27.47 16.04 18.16
C ASN A 45 25.99 16.10 18.59
N ALA A 46 25.15 16.84 17.85
CA ALA A 46 23.71 16.90 18.12
C ALA A 46 23.04 15.55 17.86
N GLY A 47 23.44 14.85 16.79
CA GLY A 47 23.00 13.50 16.47
C GLY A 47 23.37 12.48 17.53
N GLY A 48 24.57 12.59 18.13
CA GLY A 48 24.96 11.77 19.29
C GLY A 48 23.98 11.95 20.46
N ALA A 49 23.68 13.20 20.83
CA ALA A 49 22.73 13.50 21.89
C ALA A 49 21.29 13.04 21.55
N GLN A 50 20.86 13.17 20.29
CA GLN A 50 19.57 12.67 19.81
C GLN A 50 19.48 11.15 19.94
N ALA A 51 20.54 10.41 19.57
CA ALA A 51 20.59 8.95 19.70
C ALA A 51 20.45 8.51 21.16
N GLU A 52 21.10 9.21 22.10
CA GLU A 52 20.96 8.95 23.53
C GLU A 52 19.54 9.25 24.04
N GLN A 53 18.95 10.38 23.66
CA GLN A 53 17.57 10.74 24.03
C GLN A 53 16.57 9.71 23.52
N LEU A 54 16.73 9.26 22.28
CA LEU A 54 15.92 8.22 21.67
C LEU A 54 16.08 6.89 22.43
N ALA A 55 17.31 6.52 22.78
CA ALA A 55 17.59 5.32 23.56
C ALA A 55 16.91 5.34 24.93
N GLN A 56 16.89 6.48 25.63
CA GLN A 56 16.17 6.62 26.91
C GLN A 56 14.65 6.55 26.72
N ALA A 57 14.12 7.18 25.66
CA ALA A 57 12.69 7.20 25.37
C ALA A 57 12.13 5.80 25.05
N LEU A 58 12.95 4.93 24.46
CA LEU A 58 12.54 3.57 24.06
C LEU A 58 12.68 2.52 25.18
N LYS A 59 13.39 2.81 26.28
CA LYS A 59 13.54 1.88 27.41
C LYS A 59 12.22 1.28 27.93
N PRO A 60 11.12 2.06 28.11
CA PRO A 60 9.86 1.51 28.61
C PRO A 60 9.18 0.55 27.64
N MET A 61 9.56 0.54 26.36
CA MET A 61 8.87 -0.21 25.31
C MET A 61 9.24 -1.70 25.27
N ARG A 62 10.17 -2.15 26.13
CA ARG A 62 10.59 -3.55 26.25
C ARG A 62 10.89 -4.17 24.89
N LEU A 63 11.78 -3.51 24.14
CA LEU A 63 12.24 -4.02 22.85
C LEU A 63 12.76 -5.44 23.01
N ALA A 64 12.51 -6.29 22.03
CA ALA A 64 13.06 -7.64 21.95
C ALA A 64 14.38 -7.68 21.16
N SER A 65 14.55 -6.76 20.22
CA SER A 65 15.71 -6.69 19.33
C SER A 65 15.80 -5.31 18.66
N VAL A 66 16.98 -4.95 18.18
CA VAL A 66 17.23 -3.78 17.33
C VAL A 66 17.89 -4.24 16.04
N TRP A 67 17.29 -3.90 14.90
CA TRP A 67 17.84 -4.13 13.57
C TRP A 67 18.25 -2.78 12.99
N THR A 68 19.45 -2.68 12.44
CA THR A 68 19.95 -1.41 11.92
C THR A 68 20.68 -1.61 10.59
N SER A 69 20.59 -0.61 9.72
CA SER A 69 21.53 -0.47 8.62
C SER A 69 22.98 -0.43 9.14
N PRO A 70 23.95 -1.01 8.40
CA PRO A 70 25.37 -0.97 8.76
C PRO A 70 26.02 0.41 8.62
N LEU A 71 25.42 1.34 7.87
CA LEU A 71 25.94 2.72 7.73
C LEU A 71 26.04 3.40 9.09
N GLN A 72 27.18 4.06 9.37
CA GLN A 72 27.59 4.57 10.67
C GLN A 72 26.50 5.39 11.37
N ARG A 73 25.83 6.31 10.67
CA ARG A 73 24.75 7.13 11.27
C ARG A 73 23.60 6.30 11.83
N ALA A 74 23.15 5.29 11.10
CA ALA A 74 22.08 4.38 11.55
C ALA A 74 22.62 3.44 12.62
N ARG A 75 23.79 2.83 12.37
CA ARG A 75 24.45 1.91 13.31
C ARG A 75 24.69 2.55 14.67
N HIS A 76 25.22 3.77 14.74
CA HIS A 76 25.45 4.48 16.00
C HIS A 76 24.14 4.74 16.75
N THR A 77 23.08 5.11 16.02
CA THR A 77 21.73 5.28 16.60
C THR A 77 21.21 3.94 17.15
N GLY A 78 21.34 2.85 16.39
CA GLY A 78 20.93 1.51 16.80
C GLY A 78 21.72 0.96 17.98
N VAL A 79 23.04 1.18 18.03
CA VAL A 79 23.91 0.80 19.16
C VAL A 79 23.44 1.46 20.44
N ALA A 80 23.14 2.77 20.42
CA ALA A 80 22.64 3.48 21.60
C ALA A 80 21.34 2.86 22.12
N ILE A 81 20.38 2.59 21.22
CA ILE A 81 19.09 1.98 21.57
C ILE A 81 19.28 0.57 22.14
N ALA A 82 20.06 -0.28 21.46
CA ALA A 82 20.30 -1.66 21.88
C ALA A 82 20.99 -1.75 23.24
N ALA A 83 22.01 -0.90 23.46
CA ALA A 83 22.72 -0.82 24.74
C ALA A 83 21.80 -0.35 25.88
N ALA A 84 20.95 0.65 25.63
CA ALA A 84 20.02 1.15 26.63
C ALA A 84 18.89 0.17 26.96
N ALA A 85 18.41 -0.59 25.98
CA ALA A 85 17.36 -1.60 26.15
C ALA A 85 17.89 -2.96 26.63
N GLY A 86 19.20 -3.21 26.53
CA GLY A 86 19.83 -4.48 26.91
C GLY A 86 19.47 -5.63 25.98
N VAL A 87 19.36 -5.39 24.68
CA VAL A 87 18.90 -6.38 23.68
C VAL A 87 19.89 -6.57 22.53
N PRO A 88 19.79 -7.68 21.78
CA PRO A 88 20.64 -7.91 20.61
C PRO A 88 20.50 -6.81 19.55
N LEU A 89 21.63 -6.47 18.94
CA LEU A 89 21.72 -5.61 17.76
C LEU A 89 22.04 -6.46 16.53
N HIS A 90 21.24 -6.35 15.48
CA HIS A 90 21.46 -7.00 14.20
C HIS A 90 21.80 -5.95 13.14
N LEU A 91 22.91 -6.16 12.41
CA LEU A 91 23.22 -5.38 11.22
C LEU A 91 22.50 -6.03 10.03
N GLU A 92 21.74 -5.22 9.29
CA GLU A 92 20.95 -5.67 8.15
C GLU A 92 21.23 -4.79 6.93
N GLU A 93 21.91 -5.37 5.94
CA GLU A 93 22.29 -4.70 4.69
C GLU A 93 21.06 -4.21 3.91
N ARG A 94 19.95 -4.96 3.96
CA ARG A 94 18.71 -4.59 3.28
C ARG A 94 18.08 -3.31 3.85
N LEU A 95 18.49 -2.85 5.03
CA LEU A 95 18.06 -1.58 5.62
C LEU A 95 18.91 -0.37 5.19
N CYS A 96 19.94 -0.55 4.35
CA CYS A 96 20.75 0.55 3.82
C CYS A 96 19.92 1.65 3.16
N GLU A 97 20.45 2.87 3.17
CA GLU A 97 19.80 3.99 2.49
C GLU A 97 19.64 3.69 1.00
N ARG A 98 18.71 4.37 0.34
CA ARG A 98 18.59 4.31 -1.12
C ARG A 98 19.87 4.81 -1.78
N GLU A 99 20.42 4.10 -2.77
CA GLU A 99 21.49 4.66 -3.61
C GLU A 99 20.93 5.85 -4.40
N LEU A 100 21.50 7.03 -4.20
CA LEU A 100 21.04 8.26 -4.85
C LEU A 100 21.95 8.70 -6.00
N GLY A 101 22.94 7.87 -6.36
CA GLY A 101 23.81 8.07 -7.52
C GLY A 101 24.37 9.49 -7.61
N VAL A 102 24.14 10.16 -8.74
CA VAL A 102 24.66 11.52 -9.01
C VAL A 102 24.17 12.60 -8.05
N MET A 103 23.12 12.34 -7.26
CA MET A 103 22.62 13.30 -6.28
C MET A 103 23.46 13.32 -4.99
N GLN A 104 24.19 12.24 -4.68
CA GLN A 104 24.90 12.08 -3.42
C GLN A 104 25.93 13.19 -3.20
N GLY A 105 25.93 13.76 -2.00
CA GLY A 105 26.79 14.88 -1.64
C GLY A 105 26.33 16.23 -2.18
N LEU A 106 25.32 16.31 -3.04
CA LEU A 106 24.80 17.56 -3.56
C LEU A 106 23.62 18.06 -2.73
N THR A 107 23.45 19.38 -2.69
CA THR A 107 22.21 20.03 -2.26
C THR A 107 21.17 20.02 -3.38
N ALA A 108 19.90 20.23 -3.06
CA ALA A 108 18.84 20.38 -4.06
C ALA A 108 19.15 21.44 -5.14
N ALA A 109 19.75 22.58 -4.76
CA ALA A 109 20.14 23.62 -5.70
C ALA A 109 21.25 23.15 -6.65
N GLU A 110 22.24 22.42 -6.13
CA GLU A 110 23.33 21.85 -6.93
C GLU A 110 22.84 20.74 -7.87
N VAL A 111 21.93 19.85 -7.41
CA VAL A 111 21.32 18.84 -8.28
C VAL A 111 20.52 19.50 -9.40
N ARG A 112 19.72 20.53 -9.08
CA ARG A 112 18.96 21.28 -10.10
C ARG A 112 19.86 21.93 -11.15
N ALA A 113 21.02 22.45 -10.73
CA ALA A 113 21.97 23.11 -11.62
C ALA A 113 22.77 22.09 -12.48
N LYS A 114 23.28 21.01 -11.87
CA LYS A 114 24.18 20.05 -12.51
C LYS A 114 23.45 18.92 -13.24
N HIS A 115 22.29 18.51 -12.74
CA HIS A 115 21.51 17.36 -13.22
C HIS A 115 20.01 17.73 -13.33
N PRO A 116 19.63 18.67 -14.20
CA PRO A 116 18.26 19.17 -14.28
C PRO A 116 17.22 18.09 -14.58
N LYS A 117 17.55 17.08 -15.40
CA LYS A 117 16.65 15.95 -15.68
C LYS A 117 16.38 15.10 -14.43
N VAL A 118 17.44 14.77 -13.68
CA VAL A 118 17.35 14.03 -12.41
C VAL A 118 16.56 14.83 -11.38
N TRP A 119 16.77 16.15 -11.32
CA TRP A 119 15.98 17.03 -10.45
C TRP A 119 14.49 17.04 -10.79
N GLN A 120 14.14 17.04 -12.09
CA GLN A 120 12.74 16.94 -12.50
C GLN A 120 12.14 15.59 -12.08
N SER A 121 12.81 14.47 -12.34
CA SER A 121 12.35 13.15 -11.87
C SER A 121 12.14 13.10 -10.36
N TRP A 122 13.05 13.69 -9.58
CA TRP A 122 12.91 13.80 -8.13
C TRP A 122 11.68 14.61 -7.69
N LYS A 123 11.44 15.75 -8.36
CA LYS A 123 10.33 16.66 -8.05
C LYS A 123 8.99 16.05 -8.43
N ASP A 124 8.92 15.47 -9.63
CA ASP A 124 7.69 14.92 -10.21
C ASP A 124 7.42 13.49 -9.71
N GLN A 125 8.34 12.94 -8.92
CA GLN A 125 8.29 11.57 -8.36
C GLN A 125 8.13 10.51 -9.46
N THR A 126 8.83 10.71 -10.56
CA THR A 126 8.86 9.78 -11.69
C THR A 126 10.15 8.97 -11.67
N GLU A 127 10.26 8.00 -12.57
CA GLU A 127 11.48 7.23 -12.75
C GLU A 127 12.68 8.14 -13.08
N PHE A 128 13.83 7.78 -12.52
CA PHE A 128 15.09 8.49 -12.76
C PHE A 128 15.71 8.02 -14.08
N PRO A 129 16.41 8.90 -14.80
CA PRO A 129 17.21 8.46 -15.94
C PRO A 129 18.21 7.37 -15.51
N PRO A 130 18.40 6.28 -16.28
CA PRO A 130 19.31 5.20 -15.90
C PRO A 130 20.73 5.67 -15.57
N GLU A 131 21.22 6.69 -16.28
CA GLU A 131 22.53 7.29 -16.06
C GLU A 131 22.67 8.03 -14.71
N ALA A 132 21.55 8.31 -14.02
CA ALA A 132 21.57 8.94 -12.71
C ALA A 132 22.11 8.01 -11.62
N GLY A 133 22.07 6.69 -11.85
CA GLY A 133 22.51 5.67 -10.88
C GLY A 133 21.67 5.63 -9.61
N VAL A 134 20.45 6.17 -9.64
CA VAL A 134 19.53 6.17 -8.49
C VAL A 134 18.83 4.81 -8.43
N GLU A 135 18.89 4.15 -7.27
CA GLU A 135 18.17 2.88 -7.05
C GLU A 135 16.66 3.09 -7.22
N PRO A 136 15.96 2.23 -8.00
CA PRO A 136 14.50 2.34 -8.16
C PRO A 136 13.74 2.13 -6.84
N ASP A 137 12.61 2.83 -6.66
CA ASP A 137 11.78 2.70 -5.44
C ASP A 137 11.36 1.24 -5.20
N ALA A 138 10.99 0.52 -6.26
CA ALA A 138 10.60 -0.88 -6.18
C ALA A 138 11.71 -1.79 -5.64
N ALA A 139 12.98 -1.51 -5.97
CA ALA A 139 14.12 -2.29 -5.48
C ALA A 139 14.33 -2.06 -3.97
N VAL A 140 14.24 -0.80 -3.52
CA VAL A 140 14.31 -0.43 -2.10
C VAL A 140 13.18 -1.08 -1.32
N ILE A 141 11.94 -0.98 -1.82
CA ILE A 141 10.75 -1.57 -1.19
C ILE A 141 10.95 -3.08 -1.04
N ALA A 142 11.31 -3.77 -2.12
CA ALA A 142 11.48 -5.22 -2.09
C ALA A 142 12.51 -5.69 -1.05
N ARG A 143 13.68 -5.05 -1.00
CA ARG A 143 14.72 -5.46 -0.04
C ARG A 143 14.33 -5.15 1.41
N VAL A 144 13.78 -3.96 1.67
CA VAL A 144 13.42 -3.58 3.04
C VAL A 144 12.23 -4.40 3.53
N GLU A 145 11.17 -4.56 2.73
CA GLU A 145 10.02 -5.38 3.11
C GLU A 145 10.41 -6.83 3.38
N SER A 146 11.31 -7.40 2.57
CA SER A 146 11.86 -8.74 2.84
C SER A 146 12.50 -8.84 4.24
N ALA A 147 13.30 -7.85 4.65
CA ALA A 147 13.87 -7.83 5.99
C ALA A 147 12.81 -7.67 7.09
N ILE A 148 11.81 -6.81 6.86
CA ILE A 148 10.72 -6.58 7.83
C ILE A 148 9.85 -7.82 8.00
N PHE A 149 9.61 -8.58 6.94
CA PHE A 149 8.80 -9.79 6.97
C PHE A 149 9.50 -10.91 7.73
N GLU A 150 10.79 -11.12 7.48
CA GLU A 150 11.60 -12.05 8.27
C GLU A 150 11.63 -11.66 9.76
N LEU A 151 11.76 -10.35 10.04
CA LEU A 151 11.69 -9.83 11.40
C LEU A 151 10.33 -10.10 12.05
N ALA A 152 9.23 -9.84 11.35
CA ALA A 152 7.89 -10.05 11.89
C ALA A 152 7.63 -11.54 12.20
N GLU A 153 8.14 -12.44 11.36
CA GLU A 153 8.05 -13.88 11.60
C GLU A 153 8.90 -14.33 12.80
N ALA A 154 10.07 -13.74 12.99
CA ALA A 154 10.97 -14.08 14.10
C ALA A 154 10.47 -13.55 15.47
N TYR A 155 9.64 -12.51 15.49
CA TYR A 155 9.26 -11.78 16.71
C TYR A 155 7.74 -11.63 16.91
N PRO A 156 6.94 -12.71 16.85
CA PRO A 156 5.48 -12.60 16.99
C PRO A 156 5.08 -12.08 18.37
N GLY A 157 4.19 -11.07 18.41
CA GLY A 157 3.72 -10.45 19.65
C GLY A 157 4.79 -9.65 20.42
N ARG A 158 5.93 -9.36 19.80
CA ARG A 158 7.04 -8.61 20.40
C ARG A 158 7.21 -7.25 19.73
N THR A 159 7.93 -6.37 20.41
CA THR A 159 8.27 -5.04 19.91
C THR A 159 9.72 -5.03 19.43
N VAL A 160 9.99 -4.58 18.21
CA VAL A 160 11.33 -4.54 17.61
C VAL A 160 11.59 -3.16 17.02
N ALA A 161 12.81 -2.66 17.17
CA ALA A 161 13.23 -1.41 16.55
C ALA A 161 14.00 -1.66 15.25
N VAL A 162 13.71 -0.88 14.22
CA VAL A 162 14.35 -0.90 12.91
C VAL A 162 14.92 0.49 12.64
N VAL A 163 16.25 0.61 12.62
CA VAL A 163 16.95 1.87 12.40
C VAL A 163 17.45 1.94 10.96
N GLY A 164 16.90 2.89 10.21
CA GLY A 164 17.18 3.09 8.79
C GLY A 164 17.31 4.57 8.44
N HIS A 165 16.93 4.88 7.20
CA HIS A 165 17.27 6.17 6.58
C HIS A 165 16.08 6.83 5.90
N GLY A 166 16.22 8.12 5.62
CA GLY A 166 15.10 8.95 5.21
C GLY A 166 14.49 8.53 3.88
N ALA A 167 15.31 8.28 2.85
CA ALA A 167 14.79 7.93 1.53
C ALA A 167 14.28 6.48 1.50
N ALA A 168 15.01 5.54 2.10
CA ALA A 168 14.60 4.15 2.18
C ALA A 168 13.30 3.94 2.97
N LEU A 169 13.17 4.57 4.15
CA LEU A 169 11.94 4.55 4.92
C LEU A 169 10.80 5.26 4.20
N ARG A 170 11.07 6.35 3.47
CA ARG A 170 10.04 6.99 2.64
C ARG A 170 9.52 6.05 1.56
N CYS A 171 10.38 5.26 0.91
CA CYS A 171 9.94 4.31 -0.11
C CYS A 171 8.97 3.27 0.48
N VAL A 172 9.26 2.75 1.67
CA VAL A 172 8.49 1.64 2.28
C VAL A 172 7.25 2.13 3.04
N LEU A 173 7.37 3.26 3.73
CA LEU A 173 6.31 3.82 4.55
C LEU A 173 5.44 4.82 3.77
N HIS A 174 5.83 5.16 2.53
CA HIS A 174 5.21 6.14 1.63
C HIS A 174 4.90 7.48 2.32
N ARG A 175 5.81 7.93 3.20
CA ARG A 175 5.68 9.17 3.98
C ARG A 175 7.03 9.80 4.30
N PRO A 176 7.08 11.13 4.52
CA PRO A 176 8.26 11.76 5.10
C PRO A 176 8.54 11.23 6.50
N VAL A 177 9.82 11.10 6.84
CA VAL A 177 10.28 10.75 8.19
C VAL A 177 11.36 11.75 8.61
N GLY A 178 11.16 12.40 9.75
CA GLY A 178 12.07 13.33 10.38
C GLY A 178 13.29 12.62 10.99
N THR A 179 14.37 13.35 11.19
CA THR A 179 15.57 12.85 11.87
C THR A 179 15.24 12.35 13.27
N ALA A 180 15.77 11.18 13.66
CA ALA A 180 15.46 10.51 14.93
C ALA A 180 13.97 10.26 15.19
N SER A 181 13.09 10.41 14.20
CA SER A 181 11.66 10.16 14.34
C SER A 181 11.36 8.66 14.50
N ILE A 182 10.25 8.36 15.16
CA ILE A 182 9.72 7.01 15.31
C ILE A 182 8.39 6.90 14.56
N THR A 183 8.29 5.93 13.67
CA THR A 183 7.03 5.50 13.05
C THR A 183 6.75 4.07 13.49
N VAL A 184 5.59 3.82 14.09
CA VAL A 184 5.21 2.52 14.66
C VAL A 184 4.19 1.85 13.77
N PHE A 185 4.47 0.61 13.38
CA PHE A 185 3.53 -0.28 12.73
C PHE A 185 3.31 -1.54 13.57
N SER A 186 2.12 -2.10 13.49
CA SER A 186 1.81 -3.45 13.93
C SER A 186 1.72 -4.32 12.68
N ILE A 187 2.59 -5.32 12.57
CA ILE A 187 2.71 -6.21 11.42
C ILE A 187 2.08 -7.55 11.80
N GLY A 188 0.89 -7.81 11.24
CA GLY A 188 0.12 -9.00 11.53
C GLY A 188 0.40 -10.17 10.59
N PRO A 189 -0.26 -11.32 10.85
CA PRO A 189 -0.26 -12.46 9.95
C PRO A 189 -0.54 -12.06 8.51
N GLY A 190 0.14 -12.73 7.58
CA GLY A 190 0.05 -12.40 6.16
C GLY A 190 0.78 -11.12 5.76
N TYR A 191 1.57 -10.51 6.64
CA TYR A 191 2.27 -9.23 6.41
C TYR A 191 1.32 -8.04 6.24
N SER A 192 0.23 -8.02 7.01
CA SER A 192 -0.65 -6.85 7.10
C SER A 192 0.04 -5.75 7.92
N TRP A 193 0.06 -4.51 7.42
CA TRP A 193 0.67 -3.38 8.12
C TRP A 193 -0.41 -2.48 8.69
N ARG A 194 -0.44 -2.33 10.01
CA ARG A 194 -1.30 -1.36 10.69
C ARG A 194 -0.46 -0.23 11.24
N LEU A 195 -0.64 0.99 10.74
CA LEU A 195 0.02 2.16 11.31
C LEU A 195 -0.54 2.42 12.72
N VAL A 196 0.35 2.50 13.70
CA VAL A 196 0.02 2.87 15.08
C VAL A 196 0.36 4.33 15.33
N ARG A 197 1.51 4.79 14.82
CA ARG A 197 2.00 6.17 15.02
C ARG A 197 2.97 6.55 13.90
N ALA A 198 3.03 7.82 13.52
CA ALA A 198 3.90 8.28 12.44
C ALA A 198 4.76 9.47 12.88
N ASP A 199 6.02 9.45 12.45
CA ASP A 199 6.95 10.58 12.49
C ASP A 199 7.09 11.28 13.87
N ASP A 200 7.12 10.48 14.94
CA ASP A 200 7.18 11.02 16.29
C ASP A 200 8.60 11.38 16.72
N ALA A 201 8.83 12.68 16.95
CA ALA A 201 10.06 13.23 17.51
C ALA A 201 9.85 13.92 18.87
N SER A 202 8.76 13.62 19.60
CA SER A 202 8.43 14.30 20.86
C SER A 202 9.48 14.10 21.95
N HIS A 203 10.21 12.99 21.90
CA HIS A 203 11.31 12.67 22.81
C HIS A 203 12.47 13.69 22.75
N LEU A 204 12.61 14.42 21.62
CA LEU A 204 13.63 15.45 21.45
C LEU A 204 13.26 16.81 22.07
N ARG A 205 11.99 17.01 22.48
CA ARG A 205 11.48 18.29 22.98
C ARG A 205 11.47 18.42 24.51
N GLY A 206 12.13 17.53 25.24
CA GLY A 206 12.24 17.61 26.70
C GLY A 206 10.95 17.34 27.49
N LEU A 207 9.88 16.89 26.83
CA LEU A 207 8.66 16.41 27.50
C LEU A 207 8.92 15.00 28.06
N ARG A 208 9.34 14.93 29.33
CA ARG A 208 9.23 13.70 30.12
C ARG A 208 7.74 13.37 30.25
N GLY A 209 7.30 12.31 29.57
CA GLY A 209 5.99 11.69 29.85
C GLY A 209 4.93 11.79 28.75
N VAL A 210 5.23 11.38 27.51
CA VAL A 210 4.15 10.85 26.67
C VAL A 210 3.89 9.42 27.13
N GLY A 211 2.75 9.23 27.77
CA GLY A 211 2.39 8.03 28.52
C GLY A 211 2.50 6.73 27.74
N ILE A 212 2.96 5.74 28.50
CA ILE A 212 2.85 4.29 28.34
C ILE A 212 1.66 3.87 27.46
N PHE A 213 1.98 3.23 26.34
CA PHE A 213 1.07 2.51 25.46
C PHE A 213 0.11 1.63 26.26
N LYS A 214 -1.19 1.90 26.16
CA LYS A 214 -2.23 0.91 26.48
C LYS A 214 -2.75 0.38 25.15
N ASP A 215 -2.85 -0.94 25.03
CA ASP A 215 -3.45 -1.63 23.87
C ASP A 215 -4.86 -1.09 23.52
N ALA A 216 -5.53 -0.42 24.48
CA ALA A 216 -6.82 0.22 24.32
C ALA A 216 -6.86 1.42 23.35
N ASP A 217 -5.72 2.01 22.95
CA ASP A 217 -5.72 3.10 21.95
C ASP A 217 -5.91 2.56 20.51
N ALA A 218 -5.79 1.25 20.31
CA ALA A 218 -6.19 0.60 19.05
C ALA A 218 -7.72 0.51 18.88
N ASP A 219 -8.49 0.75 19.96
CA ASP A 219 -9.95 0.59 19.96
C ASP A 219 -10.71 1.92 19.79
N GLN A 220 -10.03 3.07 19.68
CA GLN A 220 -10.67 4.40 19.56
C GLN A 220 -10.95 4.85 18.11
N TRP A 221 -10.83 3.96 17.12
CA TRP A 221 -11.06 4.28 15.68
C TRP A 221 -12.54 4.47 15.30
N GLY A 222 -13.45 4.38 16.26
CA GLY A 222 -14.90 4.51 16.07
C GLY A 222 -15.48 5.90 16.36
N GLU A 223 -14.71 6.82 16.94
CA GLU A 223 -15.24 8.10 17.44
C GLU A 223 -14.45 9.35 16.99
N ASP A 224 -13.42 9.21 16.16
CA ASP A 224 -12.72 10.37 15.60
C ASP A 224 -13.56 11.04 14.51
N ARG A 225 -14.21 12.16 14.88
CA ARG A 225 -15.02 12.99 13.99
C ARG A 225 -14.25 13.56 12.78
N SER A 226 -12.93 13.41 12.71
CA SER A 226 -12.10 13.85 11.58
C SER A 226 -11.83 12.77 10.53
N ALA A 227 -12.13 11.49 10.81
CA ALA A 227 -11.85 10.40 9.88
C ALA A 227 -12.77 10.44 8.64
N THR A 228 -12.20 10.26 7.45
CA THR A 228 -12.95 10.27 6.19
C THR A 228 -13.40 8.86 5.85
N THR A 229 -14.69 8.67 5.59
CA THR A 229 -15.20 7.40 5.06
C THR A 229 -15.05 7.42 3.54
N VAL A 230 -14.37 6.42 2.99
CA VAL A 230 -14.09 6.34 1.56
C VAL A 230 -14.71 5.08 0.97
N LEU A 231 -15.53 5.24 -0.06
CA LEU A 231 -16.17 4.15 -0.79
C LEU A 231 -15.42 3.92 -2.10
N LEU A 232 -14.66 2.83 -2.19
CA LEU A 232 -14.03 2.38 -3.44
C LEU A 232 -15.05 1.62 -4.29
N CYS A 233 -15.48 2.21 -5.38
CA CYS A 233 -16.50 1.65 -6.27
C CYS A 233 -15.87 1.19 -7.59
N ARG A 234 -16.01 -0.09 -7.94
CA ARG A 234 -15.59 -0.57 -9.25
C ARG A 234 -16.55 -0.07 -10.34
N HIS A 235 -16.04 0.32 -11.50
CA HIS A 235 -16.87 0.69 -12.66
C HIS A 235 -17.85 -0.43 -13.11
N GLY A 236 -18.89 -0.04 -13.85
CA GLY A 236 -19.84 -0.96 -14.49
C GLY A 236 -19.23 -1.83 -15.60
N GLU A 237 -19.95 -2.82 -16.08
CA GLU A 237 -19.47 -3.75 -17.09
C GLU A 237 -19.10 -3.08 -18.44
N THR A 238 -18.11 -3.66 -19.12
CA THR A 238 -17.70 -3.32 -20.47
C THR A 238 -17.72 -4.57 -21.36
N ASP A 239 -17.70 -4.41 -22.69
CA ASP A 239 -17.63 -5.55 -23.60
C ASP A 239 -16.37 -6.40 -23.38
N TRP A 240 -15.29 -5.80 -22.87
CA TRP A 240 -14.07 -6.52 -22.52
C TRP A 240 -14.19 -7.29 -21.20
N ASN A 241 -15.04 -6.86 -20.28
CA ASN A 241 -15.41 -7.70 -19.13
C ASN A 241 -16.16 -8.94 -19.60
N LEU A 242 -17.17 -8.76 -20.46
CA LEU A 242 -17.96 -9.84 -21.02
C LEU A 242 -17.09 -10.83 -21.83
N ALA A 243 -16.18 -10.29 -22.66
CA ALA A 243 -15.23 -11.07 -23.45
C ALA A 243 -14.00 -11.57 -22.68
N ARG A 244 -13.91 -11.34 -21.36
CA ARG A 244 -12.80 -11.73 -20.47
C ARG A 244 -11.42 -11.25 -20.95
N LYS A 245 -11.37 -10.07 -21.58
CA LYS A 245 -10.14 -9.42 -22.01
C LYS A 245 -9.56 -8.58 -20.88
N PHE A 246 -8.23 -8.63 -20.70
CA PHE A 246 -7.55 -7.71 -19.79
C PHE A 246 -7.67 -6.28 -20.33
N GLN A 247 -8.23 -5.37 -19.56
CA GLN A 247 -8.44 -3.98 -20.01
C GLN A 247 -7.21 -3.12 -19.77
N GLY A 248 -6.68 -3.14 -18.55
CA GLY A 248 -5.63 -2.23 -18.12
C GLY A 248 -6.02 -0.77 -18.40
N MET A 249 -5.10 0.00 -18.96
CA MET A 249 -5.32 1.42 -19.28
C MET A 249 -6.01 1.66 -20.63
N THR A 250 -6.35 0.62 -21.40
CA THR A 250 -7.12 0.79 -22.64
C THR A 250 -8.49 1.37 -22.32
N ASP A 251 -8.87 2.44 -23.03
CA ASP A 251 -10.04 3.22 -22.71
C ASP A 251 -11.30 2.66 -23.40
N ILE A 252 -11.93 1.69 -22.74
CA ILE A 252 -13.14 1.00 -23.20
C ILE A 252 -14.37 1.57 -22.49
N PRO A 253 -15.47 1.90 -23.21
CA PRO A 253 -16.70 2.40 -22.61
C PRO A 253 -17.51 1.31 -21.89
N LEU A 254 -18.51 1.73 -21.11
CA LEU A 254 -19.52 0.84 -20.54
C LEU A 254 -20.40 0.24 -21.64
N ASN A 255 -20.72 -1.05 -21.53
CA ASN A 255 -21.75 -1.68 -22.36
C ASN A 255 -23.16 -1.32 -21.85
N ALA A 256 -24.21 -1.90 -22.45
CA ALA A 256 -25.60 -1.63 -22.03
C ALA A 256 -25.84 -2.00 -20.56
N ASP A 257 -25.40 -3.19 -20.16
CA ASP A 257 -25.54 -3.68 -18.78
C ASP A 257 -24.72 -2.84 -17.79
N GLY A 258 -23.51 -2.42 -18.17
CA GLY A 258 -22.67 -1.54 -17.38
C GLY A 258 -23.28 -0.15 -17.16
N ARG A 259 -24.03 0.38 -18.12
CA ARG A 259 -24.81 1.61 -17.93
C ARG A 259 -25.98 1.40 -16.97
N ALA A 260 -26.68 0.26 -17.05
CA ALA A 260 -27.72 -0.07 -16.09
C ALA A 260 -27.15 -0.25 -14.66
N GLN A 261 -26.04 -0.98 -14.52
CA GLN A 261 -25.28 -1.13 -13.28
C GLN A 261 -24.85 0.23 -12.70
N ALA A 262 -24.39 1.15 -13.56
CA ALA A 262 -24.02 2.50 -13.15
C ALA A 262 -25.20 3.29 -12.54
N GLN A 263 -26.43 3.06 -13.00
CA GLN A 263 -27.62 3.66 -12.38
C GLN A 263 -27.93 3.03 -11.02
N VAL A 264 -27.83 1.70 -10.90
CA VAL A 264 -28.07 1.01 -9.62
C VAL A 264 -27.10 1.49 -8.53
N ILE A 265 -25.82 1.62 -8.84
CA ILE A 265 -24.84 2.14 -7.86
C ILE A 265 -25.08 3.64 -7.57
N ALA A 266 -25.53 4.43 -8.55
CA ALA A 266 -25.87 5.83 -8.36
C ALA A 266 -27.05 6.01 -7.39
N GLU A 267 -28.11 5.22 -7.54
CA GLU A 267 -29.24 5.17 -6.62
C GLU A 267 -28.77 4.76 -5.22
N THR A 268 -27.98 3.69 -5.13
CA THR A 268 -27.42 3.20 -3.85
C THR A 268 -26.62 4.27 -3.13
N LEU A 269 -25.77 5.01 -3.85
CA LEU A 269 -24.91 6.04 -3.29
C LEU A 269 -25.67 7.34 -2.96
N SER A 270 -26.77 7.63 -3.66
CA SER A 270 -27.64 8.78 -3.35
C SER A 270 -28.23 8.70 -1.93
N ALA A 271 -28.49 7.48 -1.44
CA ALA A 271 -28.97 7.24 -0.08
C ALA A 271 -27.88 7.40 1.01
N GLN A 272 -26.60 7.56 0.63
CA GLN A 272 -25.48 7.50 1.59
C GLN A 272 -24.93 8.86 2.06
N SER A 273 -25.55 9.98 1.68
CA SER A 273 -25.08 11.35 2.01
C SER A 273 -23.62 11.57 1.62
N LEU A 274 -23.32 11.42 0.32
CA LEU A 274 -21.99 11.70 -0.22
C LEU A 274 -21.68 13.19 -0.19
N HIS A 275 -20.41 13.52 0.04
CA HIS A 275 -19.92 14.89 0.09
C HIS A 275 -18.98 15.24 -1.07
N ALA A 276 -18.37 14.24 -1.69
CA ALA A 276 -17.54 14.38 -2.88
C ALA A 276 -17.53 13.07 -3.68
N ILE A 277 -17.27 13.19 -4.99
CA ILE A 277 -17.03 12.07 -5.89
C ILE A 277 -15.70 12.29 -6.60
N TRP A 278 -14.85 11.28 -6.59
CA TRP A 278 -13.60 11.26 -7.35
C TRP A 278 -13.67 10.09 -8.33
N SER A 279 -13.17 10.27 -9.54
CA SER A 279 -13.22 9.22 -10.55
C SER A 279 -11.92 9.13 -11.33
N SER A 280 -11.60 7.91 -11.74
CA SER A 280 -10.62 7.68 -12.78
C SER A 280 -11.04 8.37 -14.10
N PRO A 281 -10.06 8.86 -14.88
CA PRO A 281 -10.33 9.47 -16.19
C PRO A 281 -10.81 8.49 -17.26
N LEU A 282 -10.62 7.17 -17.08
CA LEU A 282 -11.01 6.18 -18.09
C LEU A 282 -12.54 6.12 -18.20
N MET A 283 -13.06 6.13 -19.42
CA MET A 283 -14.46 6.29 -19.78
C MET A 283 -15.41 5.43 -18.95
N ARG A 284 -15.07 4.15 -18.73
CA ARG A 284 -15.90 3.24 -17.93
C ARG A 284 -16.10 3.71 -16.48
N ALA A 285 -15.05 4.17 -15.81
CA ALA A 285 -15.13 4.68 -14.44
C ALA A 285 -15.69 6.10 -14.42
N HIS A 286 -15.29 6.94 -15.38
CA HIS A 286 -15.80 8.29 -15.50
C HIS A 286 -17.32 8.30 -15.74
N SER A 287 -17.82 7.47 -16.65
CA SER A 287 -19.27 7.34 -16.95
C SER A 287 -20.05 6.81 -15.74
N THR A 288 -19.50 5.84 -15.00
CA THR A 288 -20.11 5.40 -13.73
C THR A 288 -20.17 6.55 -12.73
N GLY A 289 -19.10 7.35 -12.60
CA GLY A 289 -19.09 8.51 -11.72
C GLY A 289 -20.06 9.62 -12.15
N LEU A 290 -20.24 9.85 -13.45
CA LEU A 290 -21.22 10.81 -13.96
C LEU A 290 -22.65 10.40 -13.61
N ALA A 291 -22.97 9.11 -13.62
CA ALA A 291 -24.27 8.61 -13.14
C ALA A 291 -24.47 8.93 -11.65
N VAL A 292 -23.44 8.70 -10.82
CA VAL A 292 -23.49 9.04 -9.38
C VAL A 292 -23.63 10.55 -9.17
N LYS A 293 -22.90 11.38 -9.94
CA LYS A 293 -23.06 12.85 -9.92
C LYS A 293 -24.49 13.25 -10.26
N ALA A 294 -25.08 12.68 -11.31
CA ALA A 294 -26.44 13.00 -11.71
C ALA A 294 -27.48 12.65 -10.63
N ALA A 295 -27.32 11.50 -9.97
CA ALA A 295 -28.25 11.06 -8.92
C ALA A 295 -28.08 11.81 -7.58
N THR A 296 -26.87 12.26 -7.26
CA THR A 296 -26.57 12.87 -5.94
C THR A 296 -26.47 14.40 -5.97
N GLY A 297 -26.25 14.99 -7.14
CA GLY A 297 -25.92 16.42 -7.29
C GLY A 297 -24.51 16.80 -6.80
N VAL A 298 -23.72 15.84 -6.33
CA VAL A 298 -22.38 16.07 -5.79
C VAL A 298 -21.37 16.24 -6.92
N GLU A 299 -20.46 17.22 -6.78
CA GLU A 299 -19.44 17.46 -7.78
C GLU A 299 -18.46 16.30 -7.92
N LEU A 300 -18.11 15.99 -9.18
CA LEU A 300 -17.18 14.94 -9.57
C LEU A 300 -15.85 15.53 -9.96
N GLN A 301 -14.79 15.08 -9.29
CA GLN A 301 -13.40 15.38 -9.62
C GLN A 301 -12.77 14.20 -10.36
N VAL A 302 -11.88 14.49 -11.31
CA VAL A 302 -11.15 13.46 -12.05
C VAL A 302 -9.71 13.44 -11.59
N ASP A 303 -9.20 12.27 -11.24
CA ASP A 303 -7.80 12.10 -10.81
C ASP A 303 -7.12 10.94 -11.55
N TRP A 304 -6.02 11.25 -12.24
CA TRP A 304 -5.23 10.30 -13.02
C TRP A 304 -4.62 9.17 -12.17
N ARG A 305 -4.41 9.39 -10.87
CA ARG A 305 -3.91 8.39 -9.93
C ARG A 305 -4.90 7.26 -9.69
N LEU A 306 -6.18 7.44 -10.02
CA LEU A 306 -7.23 6.42 -9.87
C LEU A 306 -7.39 5.50 -11.09
N ARG A 307 -6.58 5.68 -12.15
CA ARG A 307 -6.58 4.85 -13.37
C ARG A 307 -6.39 3.37 -13.08
N GLU A 308 -6.80 2.51 -14.01
CA GLU A 308 -6.53 1.08 -13.90
C GLU A 308 -5.04 0.80 -13.95
N ARG A 309 -4.61 -0.31 -13.36
CA ARG A 309 -3.25 -0.84 -13.50
C ARG A 309 -2.88 -0.96 -14.97
N ASN A 310 -1.73 -0.45 -15.38
CA ASN A 310 -1.19 -0.79 -16.70
C ASN A 310 -0.85 -2.29 -16.72
N LEU A 311 -1.46 -3.04 -17.63
CA LEU A 311 -1.21 -4.48 -17.75
C LEU A 311 -0.29 -4.84 -18.93
N GLY A 312 0.32 -3.83 -19.56
CA GLY A 312 1.28 -3.98 -20.65
C GLY A 312 0.78 -4.93 -21.74
N VAL A 313 1.56 -5.98 -22.03
CA VAL A 313 1.29 -6.94 -23.11
C VAL A 313 -0.01 -7.73 -22.93
N MET A 314 -0.58 -7.75 -21.72
CA MET A 314 -1.82 -8.47 -21.46
C MET A 314 -3.04 -7.75 -22.04
N GLN A 315 -2.98 -6.42 -22.21
CA GLN A 315 -4.15 -5.60 -22.57
C GLN A 315 -4.72 -6.03 -23.93
N GLY A 316 -6.03 -6.29 -23.97
CA GLY A 316 -6.75 -6.73 -25.17
C GLY A 316 -6.76 -8.24 -25.40
N LEU A 317 -5.98 -9.00 -24.63
CA LEU A 317 -5.94 -10.45 -24.71
C LEU A 317 -6.90 -11.08 -23.70
N ASN A 318 -7.50 -12.19 -24.09
CA ASN A 318 -8.14 -13.12 -23.17
C ASN A 318 -7.09 -14.11 -22.60
N PRO A 319 -7.42 -14.91 -21.56
CA PRO A 319 -6.48 -15.87 -20.97
C PRO A 319 -5.92 -16.90 -21.94
N THR A 320 -6.69 -17.37 -22.92
CA THR A 320 -6.21 -18.34 -23.93
C THR A 320 -5.19 -17.69 -24.85
N GLU A 321 -5.49 -16.52 -25.39
CA GLU A 321 -4.58 -15.74 -26.25
C GLU A 321 -3.30 -15.36 -25.48
N LEU A 322 -3.41 -15.04 -24.19
CA LEU A 322 -2.27 -14.72 -23.34
C LEU A 322 -1.42 -15.96 -23.06
N GLN A 323 -2.03 -17.14 -22.87
CA GLN A 323 -1.31 -18.41 -22.68
C GLN A 323 -0.50 -18.79 -23.91
N GLU A 324 -1.05 -18.58 -25.10
CA GLU A 324 -0.38 -18.87 -26.37
C GLU A 324 0.79 -17.92 -26.63
N ARG A 325 0.62 -16.63 -26.34
CA ARG A 325 1.60 -15.58 -26.69
C ARG A 325 2.64 -15.34 -25.59
N PHE A 326 2.24 -15.43 -24.32
CA PHE A 326 3.05 -15.04 -23.16
C PHE A 326 2.84 -16.04 -21.99
N PRO A 327 3.25 -17.32 -22.15
CA PRO A 327 2.97 -18.38 -21.17
C PRO A 327 3.50 -18.08 -19.76
N ARG A 328 4.69 -17.46 -19.64
CA ARG A 328 5.27 -17.06 -18.35
C ARG A 328 4.46 -15.97 -17.64
N VAL A 329 3.90 -15.03 -18.41
CA VAL A 329 3.10 -13.92 -17.87
C VAL A 329 1.79 -14.46 -17.30
N ILE A 330 1.09 -15.34 -18.01
CA ILE A 330 -0.16 -15.91 -17.49
C ILE A 330 0.07 -16.86 -16.32
N GLU A 331 1.18 -17.59 -16.30
CA GLU A 331 1.55 -18.45 -15.17
C GLU A 331 1.74 -17.61 -13.89
N ALA A 332 2.54 -16.53 -13.98
CA ALA A 332 2.73 -15.60 -12.87
C ALA A 332 1.42 -14.93 -12.44
N TRP A 333 0.58 -14.52 -13.40
CA TRP A 333 -0.74 -13.95 -13.11
C TRP A 333 -1.65 -14.93 -12.35
N LYS A 334 -1.73 -16.19 -12.80
CA LYS A 334 -2.52 -17.26 -12.15
C LYS A 334 -1.97 -17.56 -10.74
N ALA A 335 -0.66 -17.54 -10.58
CA ALA A 335 0.00 -17.74 -9.30
C ALA A 335 -0.10 -16.53 -8.35
N GLN A 336 -0.52 -15.36 -8.86
CA GLN A 336 -0.49 -14.06 -8.17
C GLN A 336 0.92 -13.65 -7.68
N THR A 337 1.95 -14.12 -8.37
CA THR A 337 3.36 -13.75 -8.14
C THR A 337 3.71 -12.49 -8.93
N PRO A 338 4.88 -11.85 -8.66
CA PRO A 338 5.35 -10.74 -9.48
C PRO A 338 5.38 -11.12 -10.96
N LEU A 339 4.86 -10.23 -11.81
CA LEU A 339 4.84 -10.45 -13.25
C LEU A 339 6.27 -10.35 -13.81
N PRO A 340 6.61 -11.13 -14.84
CA PRO A 340 7.88 -11.01 -15.54
C PRO A 340 8.07 -9.62 -16.17
N VAL A 341 9.32 -9.22 -16.41
CA VAL A 341 9.64 -7.91 -17.01
C VAL A 341 9.01 -7.78 -18.40
N GLU A 342 8.95 -8.85 -19.18
CA GLU A 342 8.30 -8.88 -20.50
C GLU A 342 6.80 -8.62 -20.46
N ALA A 343 6.16 -8.61 -19.28
CA ALA A 343 4.77 -8.21 -19.16
C ALA A 343 4.59 -6.71 -19.40
N GLU A 344 5.63 -5.88 -19.15
CA GLU A 344 5.58 -4.42 -19.19
C GLU A 344 4.43 -3.83 -18.36
N ALA A 345 4.03 -4.56 -17.31
CA ALA A 345 2.92 -4.20 -16.44
C ALA A 345 3.39 -3.31 -15.28
N GLU A 346 2.56 -2.34 -14.90
CA GLU A 346 2.79 -1.51 -13.72
C GLU A 346 2.91 -2.41 -12.47
N PRO A 347 3.96 -2.24 -11.64
CA PRO A 347 4.13 -3.00 -10.41
C PRO A 347 2.98 -2.78 -9.41
N ASP A 348 2.66 -3.81 -8.59
CA ASP A 348 1.64 -3.69 -7.54
C ASP A 348 1.92 -2.50 -6.60
N SER A 349 3.20 -2.27 -6.26
CA SER A 349 3.65 -1.18 -5.38
C SER A 349 3.39 0.22 -5.95
N GLU A 350 3.56 0.40 -7.26
CA GLU A 350 3.28 1.69 -7.93
C GLU A 350 1.78 1.99 -7.93
N VAL A 351 0.95 0.98 -8.22
CA VAL A 351 -0.51 1.09 -8.15
C VAL A 351 -0.95 1.49 -6.74
N VAL A 352 -0.43 0.81 -5.71
CA VAL A 352 -0.74 1.10 -4.31
C VAL A 352 -0.32 2.53 -3.95
N SER A 353 0.92 2.91 -4.27
CA SER A 353 1.47 4.24 -3.96
C SER A 353 0.61 5.37 -4.53
N ARG A 354 0.21 5.29 -5.81
CA ARG A 354 -0.62 6.33 -6.43
C ARG A 354 -2.04 6.38 -5.86
N VAL A 355 -2.65 5.24 -5.53
CA VAL A 355 -3.99 5.18 -4.95
C VAL A 355 -3.98 5.71 -3.52
N GLU A 356 -3.00 5.33 -2.71
CA GLU A 356 -2.82 5.87 -1.36
C GLU A 356 -2.60 7.38 -1.38
N SER A 357 -1.76 7.87 -2.29
CA SER A 357 -1.56 9.30 -2.50
C SER A 357 -2.90 10.04 -2.75
N ALA A 358 -3.74 9.51 -3.65
CA ALA A 358 -5.07 10.06 -3.90
C ALA A 358 -6.00 9.97 -2.68
N LEU A 359 -6.01 8.83 -1.97
CA LEU A 359 -6.81 8.63 -0.76
C LEU A 359 -6.49 9.65 0.34
N PHE A 360 -5.20 9.95 0.54
CA PHE A 360 -4.77 10.86 1.59
C PHE A 360 -5.06 12.32 1.25
N ASP A 361 -4.88 12.73 -0.01
CA ASP A 361 -5.24 14.08 -0.45
C ASP A 361 -6.76 14.29 -0.31
N LEU A 362 -7.53 13.29 -0.72
CA LEU A 362 -8.97 13.28 -0.61
C LEU A 362 -9.44 13.34 0.84
N ALA A 363 -8.88 12.53 1.73
CA ALA A 363 -9.21 12.56 3.15
C ALA A 363 -8.84 13.91 3.79
N SER A 364 -7.72 14.51 3.37
CA SER A 364 -7.30 15.84 3.83
C SER A 364 -8.25 16.95 3.37
N ALA A 365 -8.81 16.83 2.15
CA ALA A 365 -9.79 17.77 1.62
C ALA A 365 -11.20 17.58 2.22
N HIS A 366 -11.48 16.40 2.78
CA HIS A 366 -12.82 16.00 3.21
C HIS A 366 -12.86 15.37 4.62
N PRO A 367 -12.27 16.01 5.66
CA PRO A 367 -12.23 15.44 7.01
C PRO A 367 -13.64 15.22 7.56
N GLY A 368 -13.87 14.05 8.17
CA GLY A 368 -15.16 13.66 8.75
C GLY A 368 -16.27 13.38 7.73
N LYS A 369 -15.97 13.46 6.43
CA LYS A 369 -16.98 13.33 5.36
C LYS A 369 -16.96 11.93 4.74
N LYS A 370 -18.00 11.65 3.95
CA LYS A 370 -18.11 10.43 3.14
C LYS A 370 -17.89 10.75 1.66
N VAL A 371 -16.96 10.03 1.03
CA VAL A 371 -16.52 10.30 -0.35
C VAL A 371 -16.52 9.01 -1.16
N ALA A 372 -16.97 9.07 -2.41
CA ALA A 372 -16.92 7.94 -3.34
C ALA A 372 -15.75 8.08 -4.32
N LEU A 373 -14.99 7.00 -4.53
CA LEU A 373 -13.93 6.89 -5.53
C LEU A 373 -14.37 5.85 -6.55
N ILE A 374 -14.54 6.26 -7.79
CA ILE A 374 -14.94 5.37 -8.88
C ILE A 374 -13.68 4.96 -9.67
N LEU A 375 -13.34 3.67 -9.60
CA LEU A 375 -12.08 3.12 -10.11
C LEU A 375 -12.25 1.69 -10.64
N HIS A 376 -11.19 0.89 -10.57
CA HIS A 376 -11.05 -0.34 -11.36
C HIS A 376 -10.68 -1.56 -10.52
N GLY A 377 -10.97 -2.73 -11.08
CA GLY A 377 -10.87 -4.00 -10.38
C GLY A 377 -9.42 -4.38 -10.03
N ALA A 378 -8.48 -4.30 -10.98
CA ALA A 378 -7.10 -4.69 -10.70
C ALA A 378 -6.42 -3.71 -9.73
N THR A 379 -6.75 -2.43 -9.83
CA THR A 379 -6.32 -1.38 -8.91
C THR A 379 -6.81 -1.63 -7.48
N ILE A 380 -8.11 -1.90 -7.29
CA ILE A 380 -8.66 -2.26 -5.97
C ILE A 380 -8.01 -3.54 -5.47
N ARG A 381 -7.78 -4.53 -6.33
CA ARG A 381 -7.12 -5.78 -5.94
C ARG A 381 -5.69 -5.56 -5.44
N CYS A 382 -4.88 -4.75 -6.12
CA CYS A 382 -3.54 -4.38 -5.65
C CYS A 382 -3.60 -3.71 -4.27
N PHE A 383 -4.55 -2.78 -4.08
CA PHE A 383 -4.77 -2.12 -2.80
C PHE A 383 -5.19 -3.10 -1.69
N LEU A 384 -6.14 -3.99 -1.96
CA LEU A 384 -6.57 -5.02 -1.01
C LEU A 384 -5.42 -5.98 -0.67
N LYS A 385 -4.60 -6.36 -1.65
CA LYS A 385 -3.41 -7.21 -1.45
C LYS A 385 -2.41 -6.54 -0.49
N ARG A 386 -2.27 -5.22 -0.55
CA ARG A 386 -1.46 -4.48 0.45
C ARG A 386 -2.00 -4.59 1.87
N ALA A 387 -3.33 -4.69 2.02
CA ALA A 387 -3.99 -4.75 3.33
C ALA A 387 -3.90 -6.15 4.00
N VAL A 388 -4.06 -7.21 3.21
CA VAL A 388 -4.12 -8.61 3.70
C VAL A 388 -2.85 -9.42 3.42
N GLY A 389 -1.91 -8.81 2.67
CA GLY A 389 -0.68 -9.39 2.13
C GLY A 389 -0.87 -10.65 1.28
N ASN A 390 -0.25 -11.77 1.65
CA ASN A 390 -0.13 -12.97 0.78
C ASN A 390 -1.43 -13.77 0.56
N ALA A 391 -2.57 -13.31 1.07
CA ALA A 391 -3.85 -13.94 0.77
C ALA A 391 -4.20 -13.76 -0.72
N ARG A 392 -4.66 -14.84 -1.36
CA ARG A 392 -5.20 -14.75 -2.73
C ARG A 392 -6.47 -13.91 -2.72
N ILE A 393 -6.46 -12.82 -3.48
CA ILE A 393 -7.63 -11.94 -3.66
C ILE A 393 -8.09 -12.05 -5.10
N THR A 394 -9.37 -12.33 -5.29
CA THR A 394 -10.03 -12.24 -6.59
C THR A 394 -10.45 -10.81 -6.86
N THR A 395 -10.55 -10.46 -8.14
CA THR A 395 -10.94 -9.12 -8.54
C THR A 395 -12.38 -8.84 -8.08
N PRO A 396 -12.65 -7.73 -7.36
CA PRO A 396 -14.01 -7.36 -6.93
C PRO A 396 -14.97 -7.28 -8.11
N LYS A 397 -16.25 -7.65 -7.94
CA LYS A 397 -17.26 -7.60 -9.02
C LYS A 397 -17.49 -6.17 -9.54
N ASN A 398 -17.94 -6.03 -10.79
CA ASN A 398 -18.37 -4.73 -11.31
C ASN A 398 -19.40 -4.10 -10.38
N VAL A 399 -19.34 -2.77 -10.21
CA VAL A 399 -20.14 -1.98 -9.26
C VAL A 399 -20.07 -2.38 -7.78
N SER A 400 -19.17 -3.29 -7.39
CA SER A 400 -18.94 -3.55 -5.97
C SER A 400 -18.35 -2.35 -5.23
N ILE A 401 -18.69 -2.24 -3.94
CA ILE A 401 -18.25 -1.18 -3.04
C ILE A 401 -17.37 -1.77 -1.95
N THR A 402 -16.14 -1.27 -1.84
CA THR A 402 -15.24 -1.52 -0.70
C THR A 402 -15.18 -0.27 0.16
N THR A 403 -15.53 -0.38 1.44
CA THR A 403 -15.56 0.74 2.37
C THR A 403 -14.26 0.80 3.16
N LEU A 404 -13.64 1.97 3.18
CA LEU A 404 -12.46 2.30 3.97
C LEU A 404 -12.79 3.43 4.95
N VAL A 405 -12.03 3.49 6.04
CA VAL A 405 -11.93 4.70 6.87
C VAL A 405 -10.49 5.17 6.79
N VAL A 406 -10.29 6.42 6.38
CA VAL A 406 -8.99 7.09 6.31
C VAL A 406 -8.89 8.05 7.49
N GLY A 407 -8.00 7.73 8.42
CA GLY A 407 -7.77 8.48 9.64
C GLY A 407 -6.60 9.46 9.54
N PRO A 408 -6.34 10.23 10.60
CA PRO A 408 -5.19 11.12 10.68
C PRO A 408 -3.86 10.35 10.50
N GLY A 409 -2.81 11.09 10.11
CA GLY A 409 -1.46 10.52 9.97
C GLY A 409 -1.27 9.58 8.77
N ARG A 410 -2.11 9.70 7.73
CA ARG A 410 -2.08 8.84 6.54
C ARG A 410 -2.26 7.36 6.91
N SER A 411 -3.28 7.10 7.72
CA SER A 411 -3.72 5.76 8.08
C SER A 411 -5.02 5.42 7.36
N TRP A 412 -5.23 4.15 7.06
CA TRP A 412 -6.51 3.66 6.58
C TRP A 412 -6.76 2.26 7.10
N ARG A 413 -8.04 1.91 7.23
CA ARG A 413 -8.49 0.54 7.46
C ARG A 413 -9.62 0.19 6.52
N ILE A 414 -9.72 -1.09 6.18
CA ILE A 414 -10.88 -1.61 5.46
C ILE A 414 -11.98 -1.90 6.48
N VAL A 415 -13.20 -1.47 6.16
CA VAL A 415 -14.41 -1.77 6.94
C VAL A 415 -15.19 -2.91 6.29
N GLN A 416 -15.26 -2.91 4.96
CA GLN A 416 -16.06 -3.85 4.19
C GLN A 416 -15.44 -4.03 2.81
N VAL A 417 -15.42 -5.26 2.30
CA VAL A 417 -14.84 -5.58 1.00
C VAL A 417 -15.91 -6.01 0.00
N ALA A 418 -15.87 -5.40 -1.19
CA ALA A 418 -16.57 -5.84 -2.39
C ALA A 418 -18.08 -6.10 -2.19
N ASP A 419 -18.75 -5.24 -1.44
CA ASP A 419 -20.19 -5.31 -1.26
C ASP A 419 -20.92 -5.11 -2.59
N SER A 420 -21.79 -6.07 -2.90
CA SER A 420 -22.65 -6.06 -4.08
C SER A 420 -24.10 -6.37 -3.71
N SER A 421 -24.46 -6.23 -2.43
CA SER A 421 -25.82 -6.49 -1.92
C SER A 421 -26.89 -5.57 -2.53
N HIS A 422 -26.48 -4.42 -3.05
CA HIS A 422 -27.33 -3.49 -3.78
C HIS A 422 -27.69 -3.95 -5.19
N MET A 423 -27.00 -4.96 -5.72
CA MET A 423 -27.32 -5.51 -7.03
C MET A 423 -28.55 -6.42 -6.95
N PRO A 424 -29.44 -6.40 -7.97
CA PRO A 424 -30.55 -7.34 -8.04
C PRO A 424 -30.05 -8.78 -7.92
N LYS A 425 -30.78 -9.60 -7.17
CA LYS A 425 -30.48 -11.03 -7.11
C LYS A 425 -30.68 -11.62 -8.50
N MET A 426 -29.67 -12.37 -8.97
CA MET A 426 -29.79 -13.15 -10.19
C MET A 426 -30.99 -14.09 -10.09
N THR A 427 -31.75 -14.18 -11.17
CA THR A 427 -32.79 -15.19 -11.37
C THR A 427 -32.15 -16.59 -11.38
N ASP A 428 -32.94 -17.63 -11.14
CA ASP A 428 -32.40 -19.00 -11.13
C ASP A 428 -31.90 -19.45 -12.51
N GLU A 429 -32.40 -18.83 -13.59
CA GLU A 429 -31.90 -19.04 -14.94
C GLU A 429 -30.54 -18.38 -15.15
N GLU A 430 -30.37 -17.12 -14.73
CA GLU A 430 -29.07 -16.43 -14.75
C GLU A 430 -28.03 -17.13 -13.86
N LYS A 431 -28.43 -17.63 -12.70
CA LYS A 431 -27.55 -18.45 -11.85
C LYS A 431 -27.10 -19.72 -12.55
N ARG A 432 -27.98 -20.43 -13.25
CA ARG A 432 -27.62 -21.65 -13.99
C ARG A 432 -26.68 -21.34 -15.15
N VAL A 433 -26.93 -20.25 -15.89
CA VAL A 433 -26.04 -19.79 -16.96
C VAL A 433 -24.67 -19.42 -16.39
N GLU A 434 -24.63 -18.72 -15.25
CA GLU A 434 -23.38 -18.36 -14.58
C GLU A 434 -22.67 -19.57 -13.97
N GLU A 435 -23.38 -20.54 -13.38
CA GLU A 435 -22.82 -21.80 -12.86
C GLU A 435 -22.21 -22.65 -13.99
N GLN A 436 -22.89 -22.74 -15.13
CA GLN A 436 -22.35 -23.40 -16.33
C GLN A 436 -21.14 -22.65 -16.88
N ARG A 437 -21.14 -21.30 -16.80
CA ARG A 437 -20.02 -20.45 -17.19
C ARG A 437 -18.82 -20.68 -16.27
N LEU A 438 -19.00 -20.58 -14.96
CA LEU A 438 -17.99 -20.83 -13.92
C LEU A 438 -17.42 -22.25 -13.99
N SER A 439 -18.25 -23.25 -14.28
CA SER A 439 -17.80 -24.63 -14.48
C SER A 439 -16.84 -24.76 -15.68
N LYS A 440 -17.08 -24.02 -16.76
CA LYS A 440 -16.15 -23.92 -17.89
C LYS A 440 -14.89 -23.11 -17.55
N GLU A 441 -14.97 -22.12 -16.66
CA GLU A 441 -13.81 -21.33 -16.20
C GLU A 441 -12.82 -22.15 -15.36
N VAL A 442 -13.33 -22.97 -14.43
CA VAL A 442 -12.49 -23.88 -13.63
C VAL A 442 -11.78 -24.88 -14.55
N ALA A 443 -12.47 -25.38 -15.58
CA ALA A 443 -11.88 -26.26 -16.58
C ALA A 443 -10.80 -25.57 -17.45
N ALA A 444 -10.88 -24.25 -17.66
CA ALA A 444 -9.91 -23.46 -18.41
C ALA A 444 -8.73 -22.94 -17.55
N GLY A 445 -8.69 -23.26 -16.24
CA GLY A 445 -7.64 -22.82 -15.32
C GLY A 445 -7.64 -21.30 -15.09
N VAL A 446 -8.76 -20.62 -15.30
CA VAL A 446 -8.92 -19.19 -15.00
C VAL A 446 -9.33 -19.06 -13.53
N PRO A 447 -8.63 -18.27 -12.71
CA PRO A 447 -9.07 -18.00 -11.33
C PRO A 447 -10.47 -17.38 -11.38
N SER A 448 -11.47 -18.08 -10.84
CA SER A 448 -12.85 -17.59 -10.92
C SER A 448 -12.96 -16.24 -10.22
N SER A 449 -13.71 -15.32 -10.82
CA SER A 449 -14.01 -14.01 -10.22
C SER A 449 -14.93 -14.10 -9.00
N ASP A 450 -15.40 -15.31 -8.63
CA ASP A 450 -16.53 -15.51 -7.72
C ASP A 450 -16.24 -16.37 -6.48
N ALA A 451 -14.97 -16.58 -6.12
CA ALA A 451 -14.66 -17.06 -4.77
C ALA A 451 -14.99 -15.94 -3.77
N SER A 452 -16.23 -15.96 -3.27
CA SER A 452 -16.84 -15.05 -2.26
C SER A 452 -15.85 -14.49 -1.23
N LEU A 453 -15.21 -13.35 -1.56
CA LEU A 453 -14.33 -12.62 -0.64
C LEU A 453 -15.09 -11.86 0.42
N GLY A 454 -16.32 -11.40 0.11
CA GLY A 454 -17.03 -10.41 0.91
C GLY A 454 -17.21 -10.81 2.38
N ALA A 455 -17.60 -12.07 2.65
CA ALA A 455 -17.82 -12.54 4.02
C ALA A 455 -16.52 -13.02 4.69
N GLY A 456 -15.68 -13.78 3.98
CA GLY A 456 -14.49 -14.42 4.55
C GLY A 456 -13.30 -13.49 4.73
N LEU A 457 -13.16 -12.44 3.91
CA LEU A 457 -12.06 -11.48 4.02
C LEU A 457 -12.37 -10.38 5.03
N THR A 458 -13.62 -9.89 5.07
CA THR A 458 -14.07 -8.90 6.07
C THR A 458 -13.97 -9.46 7.51
N ALA A 459 -14.10 -10.78 7.70
CA ALA A 459 -13.89 -11.40 9.01
C ALA A 459 -12.40 -11.60 9.38
N LYS A 460 -11.48 -11.48 8.43
CA LYS A 460 -10.02 -11.62 8.62
C LYS A 460 -9.29 -10.28 8.75
N LEU A 461 -9.85 -9.23 8.14
CA LEU A 461 -9.43 -7.82 8.22
C LEU A 461 -10.00 -7.16 9.47
#